data_AF-A0A2M7IQM7-F1
#
_entry.id   AF-A0A2M7IQM7-F1
#
_cell.length_a   1.000
_cell.length_b   1.000
_cell.length_c   1.000
_cell.angle_alpha   90.00
_cell.angle_beta   90.00
_cell.angle_gamma   90.00
#
_symmetry.space_group_name_H-M   'P 1'
#
loop_
_entity.id
_entity.type
_entity.pdbx_description
1 polymer ?
#
loop_
_entity_poly.entity_id
_entity_poly.type
_entity_poly.pdbx_seq_one_letter_code
_entity_poly.pdbx_strand_id
1 'polypeptide(L)' 'MKSVFIFVFCIVNLSLLIKAQSSLYLPGNLEKAYTNGTRNYNGTPGKNYWQNSANYRISA' A
#
# COMPACT_ATOMS: atom_id res chain seq x y z
N MET A 1 -15.71 -36.16 20.09
CA MET A 1 -15.61 -34.77 20.62
C MET A 1 -14.17 -34.24 20.61
N LYS A 2 -13.20 -34.93 21.22
CA LYS A 2 -11.78 -34.51 21.22
C LYS A 2 -11.18 -34.37 19.80
N SER A 3 -11.49 -35.31 18.90
CA SER A 3 -11.07 -35.27 17.50
C SER A 3 -11.62 -34.06 16.72
N VAL A 4 -12.85 -33.66 17.02
CA VAL A 4 -13.48 -32.45 16.43
C VAL A 4 -12.77 -31.20 16.92
N PHE A 5 -12.43 -31.14 18.21
CA PHE A 5 -11.67 -30.03 18.77
C PHE A 5 -10.28 -29.88 18.14
N ILE A 6 -9.56 -30.99 17.95
CA ILE A 6 -8.26 -31.00 17.29
C ILE A 6 -8.39 -30.51 15.84
N PHE A 7 -9.42 -30.99 15.14
CA PHE A 7 -9.67 -30.60 13.76
C PHE A 7 -9.98 -29.10 13.62
N VAL A 8 -10.83 -28.55 14.49
CA VAL A 8 -11.14 -27.11 14.53
C VAL A 8 -9.88 -26.31 14.84
N PHE A 9 -9.07 -26.75 15.80
CA PHE A 9 -7.82 -26.09 16.14
C PHE A 9 -6.85 -26.07 14.95
N CYS A 10 -6.70 -27.17 14.22
CA CYS A 10 -5.88 -27.22 13.00
C CYS A 10 -6.36 -26.25 11.92
N ILE A 11 -7.68 -26.16 11.69
CA ILE A 11 -8.25 -25.25 10.68
C ILE A 11 -7.97 -23.78 11.02
N VAL A 12 -8.15 -23.39 12.29
CA VAL A 12 -7.89 -22.01 12.74
C VAL A 12 -6.42 -21.64 12.54
N ASN A 13 -5.49 -22.52 12.91
CA ASN A 13 -4.06 -22.26 12.72
C ASN A 13 -3.67 -22.16 11.24
N LEU A 14 -4.29 -22.97 10.37
CA LEU A 14 -4.02 -22.94 8.93
C LEU A 14 -4.48 -21.63 8.27
N SER A 15 -5.59 -21.05 8.76
CA SER A 15 -6.12 -19.79 8.21
C SER A 15 -5.18 -18.59 8.36
N LEU A 16 -4.31 -18.60 9.37
CA LEU A 16 -3.33 -17.53 9.64
C LEU A 16 -2.17 -17.50 8.64
N LEU A 17 -1.96 -18.59 7.90
CA LEU A 17 -0.86 -18.73 6.94
C LEU A 17 -1.23 -18.25 5.53
N ILE A 18 -2.52 -18.04 5.26
CA ILE A 18 -3.01 -17.67 3.93
C ILE A 18 -2.87 -16.15 3.75
N LYS A 19 -1.94 -15.73 2.89
CA LYS A 19 -1.81 -14.34 2.44
C LYS A 19 -2.36 -14.21 1.02
N ALA A 20 -3.55 -13.61 0.89
CA ALA A 20 -4.21 -13.41 -0.41
C ALA A 20 -3.72 -12.15 -1.15
N GLN A 21 -3.09 -11.20 -0.44
CA GLN A 21 -2.63 -9.94 -1.04
C GLN A 21 -1.25 -10.13 -1.66
N SER A 22 -1.18 -10.13 -2.99
CA SER A 22 0.07 -9.95 -3.73
C SER A 22 0.56 -8.49 -3.62
N SER A 23 1.86 -8.27 -3.82
CA SER A 23 2.36 -6.92 -4.03
C SER A 23 1.67 -6.32 -5.26
N LEU A 24 1.24 -5.07 -5.16
CA LEU A 24 0.65 -4.36 -6.29
C LEU A 24 1.70 -4.29 -7.40
N TYR A 25 1.31 -4.70 -8.61
CA TYR A 25 2.18 -4.56 -9.79
C TYR A 25 2.61 -3.09 -9.92
N LEU A 26 3.92 -2.87 -10.05
CA LEU A 26 4.49 -1.56 -10.29
C LEU A 26 4.81 -1.43 -11.79
N PRO A 27 4.04 -0.62 -12.54
CA PRO A 27 4.38 -0.26 -13.91
C PRO A 27 5.76 0.39 -14.02
N GLY A 28 6.57 0.00 -15.02
CA GLY A 28 7.93 0.52 -15.19
C GLY A 28 8.01 2.04 -15.42
N ASN A 29 6.95 2.66 -15.94
CA ASN A 29 6.87 4.12 -16.04
C ASN A 29 6.77 4.81 -14.67
N LEU A 30 6.25 4.13 -13.65
CA LEU A 30 6.16 4.65 -12.28
C LEU A 30 7.41 4.35 -11.46
N GLU A 31 8.21 3.35 -11.82
CA GLU A 31 9.46 2.99 -11.14
C GLU A 31 10.36 4.22 -10.93
N LYS A 32 10.55 5.03 -11.98
CA LYS A 32 11.34 6.27 -11.90
C LYS A 32 10.79 7.26 -10.88
N ALA A 33 9.47 7.36 -10.71
CA ALA A 33 8.86 8.29 -9.76
C ALA A 33 9.11 7.86 -8.31
N TYR A 34 9.11 6.55 -8.03
CA TYR A 34 9.47 6.01 -6.72
C TYR A 34 10.96 6.12 -6.45
N THR A 35 11.81 5.72 -7.41
CA THR A 35 13.28 5.81 -7.29
C THR A 35 13.76 7.24 -7.11
N ASN A 36 13.14 8.21 -7.80
CA ASN A 36 13.47 9.63 -7.67
C ASN A 36 12.81 10.28 -6.43
N GLY A 37 12.01 9.54 -5.66
CA GLY A 37 11.36 10.04 -4.45
C GLY A 37 10.31 11.13 -4.70
N THR A 38 9.76 11.22 -5.92
CA THR A 38 8.68 12.17 -6.25
C THR A 38 7.29 11.59 -5.94
N ARG A 39 7.20 10.28 -5.67
CA ARG A 39 5.95 9.60 -5.30
C ARG A 39 6.18 8.58 -4.18
N ASN A 40 5.27 8.49 -3.20
CA ASN A 40 5.28 7.49 -2.14
C ASN A 40 4.37 6.29 -2.48
N TYR A 41 4.69 5.10 -1.95
CA TYR A 41 3.93 3.85 -2.21
C TYR A 41 2.48 3.88 -1.70
N ASN A 42 2.17 4.75 -0.75
CA ASN A 42 0.81 5.00 -0.28
C ASN A 42 0.03 5.99 -1.19
N GLY A 43 0.62 6.42 -2.30
CA GLY A 43 0.02 7.35 -3.26
C GLY A 43 0.21 8.83 -2.95
N THR A 44 0.84 9.19 -1.83
CA THR A 44 1.08 10.60 -1.50
C THR A 44 2.29 11.18 -2.26
N PRO A 45 2.38 12.52 -2.39
CA PRO A 45 3.59 13.19 -2.84
C PRO A 45 4.85 12.72 -2.10
N GLY A 46 5.90 12.38 -2.84
CA GLY A 46 7.18 12.00 -2.24
C GLY A 46 7.96 13.20 -1.71
N LYS A 47 9.06 12.95 -0.99
CA LYS A 47 9.92 14.00 -0.44
C LYS A 47 10.42 15.00 -1.49
N ASN A 48 10.64 14.54 -2.72
CA ASN A 48 11.14 15.34 -3.83
C ASN A 48 10.01 15.83 -4.75
N TYR A 49 8.74 15.69 -4.35
CA TYR A 49 7.63 16.16 -5.14
C TYR A 49 7.59 17.69 -5.17
N TRP A 50 7.59 18.25 -6.37
CA TRP A 50 7.46 19.69 -6.57
C TRP A 50 6.00 20.10 -6.66
N GLN A 51 5.59 21.05 -5.82
CA GLN A 51 4.25 21.61 -5.82
C GLN A 51 4.31 23.11 -6.11
N ASN A 52 3.65 23.52 -7.19
CA ASN A 52 3.49 24.94 -7.48
C ASN A 52 2.55 25.60 -6.48
N SER A 53 2.87 26.82 -6.08
CA SER A 53 1.97 27.69 -5.33
C SER A 53 1.90 29.06 -6.00
N ALA A 54 0.73 29.68 -5.92
CA ALA A 54 0.52 31.05 -6.36
C ALA A 54 -0.22 31.80 -5.25
N ASN A 55 0.20 33.04 -4.99
CA ASN A 55 -0.47 33.91 -4.03
C ASN A 55 -1.40 34.85 -4.81
N TYR A 56 -2.71 34.62 -4.69
CA TYR A 56 -3.72 35.48 -5.31
C TYR A 56 -4.27 36.45 -4.28
N ARG A 57 -4.24 37.75 -4.60
CA ARG A 57 -5.00 38.77 -3.89
C ARG A 57 -6.26 39.06 -4.68
N ILE A 58 -7.35 38.40 -4.31
CA ILE A 58 -8.68 38.63 -4.90
C ILE A 58 -9.36 39.75 -4.10
N SER A 59 -9.59 40.90 -4.73
CA SER A 59 -10.48 41.95 -4.19
C SER A 59 -11.89 41.72 -4.74
N ALA A 60 -12.90 41.80 -3.87
CA ALA A 60 -14.31 41.74 -4.24
C ALA A 60 -14.76 43.00 -4.99
#